data_AF-A0A9Q0YBP7-F1
#
_entry.id   AF-A0A9Q0YBP7-F1
#
_cell.length_a   1.000
_cell.length_b   1.000
_cell.length_c   1.000
_cell.angle_alpha   90.00
_cell.angle_beta   90.00
_cell.angle_gamma   90.00
#
_symmetry.space_group_name_H-M   'P 1'
#
loop_
_entity.id
_entity.type
_entity.pdbx_description
1 polymer ?
#
loop_
_entity_poly.entity_id
_entity_poly.type
_entity_poly.pdbx_seq_one_letter_code
_entity_poly.pdbx_strand_id
1 'polypeptide(L)' 'MVEGYTDDQKMFQAAEQNMQKKINYDKNRAPVRIKIRDSWVLLKSHPLSNMKEQCSTKLVPKWKGPYVVSSRLSPTEFCD' A
#
# COMPACT_ATOMS: atom_id res chain seq x y z
N MET A 1 -25.68 -17.79 29.36
CA MET A 1 -24.20 -17.92 29.29
C MET A 1 -23.84 -17.72 27.84
N VAL A 2 -23.25 -16.56 27.50
CA VAL A 2 -23.06 -16.13 26.11
C VAL A 2 -21.91 -16.94 25.51
N GLU A 3 -22.21 -17.59 24.39
CA GLU A 3 -21.32 -18.47 23.63
C GLU A 3 -20.00 -17.76 23.32
N GLY A 4 -18.90 -18.47 23.63
CA GLY A 4 -17.55 -17.98 23.37
C GLY A 4 -17.34 -17.81 21.87
N TYR A 5 -16.84 -16.65 21.48
CA TYR A 5 -16.38 -16.36 20.11
C TYR A 5 -15.50 -17.51 19.59
N THR A 6 -15.81 -18.00 18.39
CA THR A 6 -15.01 -19.02 17.71
C THR A 6 -13.58 -18.51 17.47
N ASP A 7 -12.58 -19.38 17.55
CA ASP A 7 -11.17 -18.96 17.46
C ASP A 7 -10.85 -18.25 16.13
N ASP A 8 -11.57 -18.58 15.06
CA ASP A 8 -11.49 -17.89 13.77
C ASP A 8 -11.88 -16.41 13.89
N GLN A 9 -12.93 -16.09 14.64
CA GLN A 9 -13.36 -14.70 14.85
C GLN A 9 -12.31 -13.90 15.64
N LYS A 10 -11.63 -14.52 16.61
CA LYS A 10 -10.52 -13.89 17.35
C LYS A 10 -9.31 -13.62 16.44
N MET A 11 -9.01 -14.55 15.53
CA MET A 11 -7.91 -14.40 14.57
C MET A 11 -8.16 -13.26 13.58
N PHE A 12 -9.39 -13.13 13.06
CA PHE A 12 -9.78 -12.01 12.20
C PHE A 12 -9.67 -10.67 12.93
N GLN A 13 -10.15 -10.59 14.17
CA GLN A 13 -10.08 -9.37 14.97
C GLN A 13 -8.63 -8.95 15.29
N ALA A 14 -7.76 -9.93 15.59
CA ALA A 14 -6.33 -9.68 15.82
C ALA A 14 -5.61 -9.19 14.55
N ALA A 15 -5.98 -9.70 13.37
CA ALA A 15 -5.45 -9.24 12.10
C ALA A 15 -5.82 -7.78 11.81
N GLU A 16 -7.09 -7.40 12.02
CA GLU A 16 -7.55 -6.01 11.88
C GLU A 16 -6.80 -5.06 12.83
N GLN A 17 -6.65 -5.43 14.10
CA GLN A 17 -5.91 -4.62 15.08
C GLN A 17 -4.44 -4.45 14.71
N ASN A 18 -3.78 -5.51 14.21
CA ASN A 18 -2.40 -5.44 13.75
C ASN A 18 -2.24 -4.55 12.51
N MET A 19 -3.21 -4.55 11.60
CA MET A 19 -3.23 -3.67 10.44
C MET A 19 -3.36 -2.20 10.84
N GLN A 20 -4.26 -1.89 11.78
CA GLN A 20 -4.40 -0.53 12.33
C GLN A 20 -3.14 -0.08 13.07
N LYS A 21 -2.51 -0.96 13.86
CA LYS A 21 -1.23 -0.67 14.54
C LYS A 21 -0.11 -0.37 13.55
N LYS A 22 -0.02 -1.08 12.42
CA LYS A 22 0.97 -0.80 11.35
C LYS A 22 0.75 0.56 10.70
N ILE A 23 -0.50 0.97 10.50
CA ILE A 23 -0.82 2.30 9.97
C ILE A 23 -0.43 3.39 10.98
N ASN A 24 -0.69 3.15 12.28
CA ASN A 24 -0.33 4.06 13.37
C ASN A 24 1.15 3.97 13.83
N TYR A 25 1.95 3.07 13.26
CA TYR A 25 3.33 2.79 13.71
C TYR A 25 4.26 3.97 13.40
N ASP A 26 3.98 4.75 12.37
CA ASP A 26 4.74 5.95 12.05
C ASP A 26 3.92 7.21 12.32
N LYS A 27 3.98 7.68 13.58
CA LYS A 27 3.28 8.89 14.05
C LYS A 27 3.76 10.17 13.37
N ASN A 28 4.92 10.14 12.71
CA ASN A 28 5.48 11.27 11.96
C ASN A 28 5.08 11.23 10.48
N ARG A 29 4.42 10.17 10.03
CA ARG A 29 3.97 10.05 8.65
C ARG A 29 2.85 11.05 8.39
N ALA A 30 3.17 12.09 7.62
CA ALA A 30 2.16 13.01 7.15
C ALA A 30 1.08 12.25 6.36
N PRO A 31 -0.21 12.53 6.59
CA PRO A 31 -1.29 11.88 5.85
C PRO A 31 -1.14 12.24 4.36
N VAL A 32 -0.90 11.23 3.53
CA VAL A 32 -0.78 11.43 2.08
C VAL A 32 -2.18 11.71 1.54
N ARG A 33 -2.40 12.94 1.05
CA ARG A 33 -3.65 13.35 0.40
C ARG A 33 -3.44 13.39 -1.11
N ILE A 34 -3.75 12.28 -1.79
CA ILE A 34 -3.76 12.22 -3.25
C ILE A 34 -5.13 12.70 -3.73
N LYS A 35 -5.15 13.76 -4.55
CA LYS A 35 -6.35 14.21 -5.26
C LYS A 35 -6.46 13.48 -6.60
N ILE A 36 -7.58 12.81 -6.82
CA ILE A 36 -7.91 12.15 -8.09
C ILE A 36 -7.89 13.20 -9.21
N ARG A 37 -7.32 12.85 -10.38
CA ARG A 37 -7.16 13.69 -11.59
C ARG A 37 -6.27 14.93 -11.49
N ASP A 38 -5.98 15.40 -10.28
CA ASP A 38 -5.14 16.60 -10.05
C ASP A 38 -3.74 16.29 -9.52
N SER A 39 -3.50 15.06 -9.05
CA SER A 39 -2.20 14.66 -8.47
C SER A 39 -1.38 13.83 -9.44
N TRP A 40 -0.13 14.25 -9.62
CA TRP A 40 0.89 13.54 -10.39
C TRP A 40 1.68 12.66 -9.42
N VAL A 41 1.76 11.36 -9.72
CA VAL A 41 2.45 10.38 -8.87
C VAL A 41 3.54 9.67 -9.65
N LEU A 42 4.59 9.28 -8.92
CA LEU A 42 5.65 8.43 -9.43
C LEU A 42 5.49 7.04 -8.83
N LEU A 43 5.50 6.02 -9.67
CA LEU A 43 5.47 4.63 -9.21
C LEU A 43 6.88 4.18 -8.87
N LYS A 44 7.07 3.66 -7.67
CA LYS A 44 8.33 3.07 -7.26
C LYS A 44 8.44 1.65 -7.81
N SER A 45 9.46 1.39 -8.62
CA SER A 45 9.74 0.04 -9.09
C SER A 45 10.25 -0.83 -7.95
N HIS A 46 9.57 -1.95 -7.68
CA HIS A 46 10.10 -2.94 -6.74
C HIS A 46 11.28 -3.69 -7.41
N PRO A 47 12.38 -3.99 -6.69
CA PRO A 47 13.53 -4.67 -7.28
C PRO A 47 13.18 -6.01 -7.94
N LEU A 48 12.24 -6.75 -7.36
CA LEU A 48 11.77 -8.03 -7.90
C LEU A 48 10.91 -7.91 -9.17
N SER A 49 10.29 -6.74 -9.41
CA SER A 49 9.45 -6.53 -10.60
C SER A 49 10.25 -6.54 -11.90
N ASN A 50 11.54 -6.18 -11.84
CA ASN A 50 12.42 -6.10 -13.02
C ASN A 50 13.34 -7.34 -13.14
N MET A 51 13.12 -8.40 -12.35
CA MET A 51 13.98 -9.59 -12.35
C MET A 51 13.99 -10.31 -13.70
N LYS A 52 12.90 -10.20 -14.48
CA LYS A 52 12.81 -10.73 -15.84
C LYS A 52 13.68 -10.01 -16.87
N GLU A 53 14.04 -8.75 -16.63
CA GLU A 53 14.74 -7.92 -17.64
C GLU A 53 16.26 -8.17 -17.70
N GLN A 54 16.79 -9.14 -16.94
CA GLN A 54 18.23 -9.50 -16.88
C GLN A 54 19.18 -8.30 -16.75
N CYS A 55 18.67 -7.18 -16.22
CA CYS A 55 19.41 -5.94 -16.06
C CYS A 55 19.75 -5.73 -14.58
N SER A 56 20.93 -5.17 -14.31
CA SER A 56 21.32 -4.84 -12.95
C SER A 56 20.36 -3.81 -12.35
N THR A 57 19.71 -4.17 -11.25
CA THR A 57 18.77 -3.29 -10.51
C THR A 57 19.40 -1.96 -10.08
N LYS A 58 20.74 -1.86 -10.08
CA LYS A 58 21.49 -0.62 -9.82
C LYS A 58 21.38 0.40 -10.96
N LEU A 59 21.16 -0.06 -12.18
CA LEU A 59 21.13 0.77 -13.39
C LEU A 59 19.71 1.12 -13.84
N VAL A 60 18.70 0.44 -13.28
CA VAL A 60 17.30 0.67 -13.64
C VAL A 60 16.73 1.84 -12.85
N PRO A 61 15.97 2.76 -13.48
CA PRO A 61 15.29 3.83 -12.79
C PRO A 61 14.40 3.30 -11.65
N LYS A 62 14.57 3.86 -10.45
CA LYS A 62 13.78 3.50 -9.27
C LYS A 62 12.33 3.98 -9.36
N TRP A 63 12.08 5.02 -10.15
CA TRP A 63 10.79 5.68 -10.28
C TRP A 63 10.36 5.66 -11.75
N LYS A 64 9.08 5.37 -11.99
CA LYS A 64 8.43 5.40 -13.31
C LYS A 64 7.30 6.44 -13.27
N GLY A 65 7.04 7.08 -14.40
CA GLY A 65 6.00 8.09 -14.54
C GLY A 65 6.54 9.46 -15.02
N PRO A 66 5.69 10.48 -15.06
CA PRO A 66 4.54 10.68 -14.17
C PRO A 66 3.24 9.99 -14.59
N TYR A 67 2.46 9.57 -13.60
CA TYR A 67 1.11 9.05 -13.76
C TYR A 67 0.10 9.98 -13.08
N VAL A 68 -1.14 9.96 -13.56
CA VAL A 68 -2.27 10.69 -12.96
C VAL A 68 -3.23 9.66 -12.39
N VAL A 69 -3.64 9.85 -11.13
CA VAL A 69 -4.58 8.93 -10.48
C VAL A 69 -5.99 9.12 -11.05
N SER A 70 -6.53 8.10 -11.71
CA SER A 70 -7.88 8.12 -12.28
C SER A 70 -8.97 7.80 -11.27
N SER A 71 -8.71 6.86 -10.35
CA SER A 71 -9.68 6.41 -9.35
C SER A 71 -9.03 5.86 -8.08
N ARG A 72 -9.81 5.77 -6.99
CA ARG A 72 -9.41 5.17 -5.71
C ARG A 72 -10.17 3.86 -5.52
N LEU A 73 -9.46 2.75 -5.40
CA LEU A 73 -10.06 1.43 -5.15
C LEU A 73 -10.26 1.16 -3.65
N SER A 74 -9.28 1.54 -2.83
CA SER A 74 -9.31 1.32 -1.37
C SER A 74 -8.65 2.48 -0.63
N PRO A 75 -8.66 2.52 0.72
CA PRO A 75 -8.04 3.60 1.47
C PRO A 75 -6.56 3.83 1.11
N THR A 76 -5.86 2.79 0.65
CA THR A 76 -4.44 2.80 0.31
C THR A 76 -4.13 2.47 -1.15
N GLU A 77 -5.10 2.01 -1.93
CA GLU A 77 -4.90 1.60 -3.32
C GLU A 77 -5.60 2.53 -4.30
N PHE A 78 -4.87 2.88 -5.37
CA PHE A 78 -5.28 3.81 -6.40
C PHE A 78 -5.00 3.19 -7.76
N CYS A 79 -5.83 3.53 -8.75
CA CYS A 79 -5.57 3.19 -10.15
C CYS A 79 -5.17 4.45 -10.90
N ASP A 80 -4.14 4.28 -11.71
CA ASP A 80 -3.70 5.13 -12.82
C ASP A 80 -4.66 4.98 -14.00
#